data_AF-A0A7H0HHJ3-F1
#
_entry.id   AF-A0A7H0HHJ3-F1
#
_cell.length_a   1.000
_cell.length_b   1.000
_cell.length_c   1.000
_cell.angle_alpha   90.00
_cell.angle_beta   90.00
_cell.angle_gamma   90.00
#
_symmetry.space_group_name_H-M   'P 1'
#
loop_
_entity.id
_entity.type
_entity.pdbx_description
1 polymer ?
#
loop_
_entity_poly.entity_id
_entity_poly.type
_entity_poly.pdbx_seq_one_letter_code
_entity_poly.pdbx_strand_id
1 'polypeptide(L)'
;MKKSLIAMAVAIAGVASAAGSSSIAATTTTTTSSSSTLSTAASAGTGSALSANTANSGATANASATGGAMAVPGFAVGGAQVSGSAATVGSVSSLAVTSGNGAAAGGAQAGATANSGALATFGAAAPGASVSGGAAGGATSTTNNIAGTAAGPGGGFALVTNTSGTVSGYGATAGAISTPLGTATNTTSGAGSLGGSTGLTNVHFGNAGTFTNGGGTSGSAWAGSGATAN
;
A
#
# COMPACT_ATOMS: atom_id res chain seq x y z
N MET A 1 8.99 -15.48 -25.46
CA MET A 1 8.29 -14.45 -26.27
C MET A 1 6.80 -14.75 -26.27
N LYS A 2 5.95 -13.72 -26.02
CA LYS A 2 4.47 -13.68 -26.19
C LYS A 2 3.71 -14.50 -25.12
N LYS A 3 2.65 -14.03 -24.44
CA LYS A 3 1.76 -12.86 -24.47
C LYS A 3 0.93 -12.90 -23.16
N SER A 4 0.58 -11.76 -22.56
CA SER A 4 -0.82 -11.36 -22.37
C SER A 4 -0.90 -9.91 -21.93
N LEU A 5 -1.77 -9.18 -22.62
CA LEU A 5 -2.09 -7.76 -22.51
C LEU A 5 -3.47 -7.62 -21.80
N ILE A 6 -3.94 -6.37 -21.59
CA ILE A 6 -5.27 -5.91 -21.14
C ILE A 6 -5.33 -5.70 -19.61
N ALA A 7 -5.77 -4.57 -19.02
CA ALA A 7 -6.20 -3.22 -19.41
C ALA A 7 -6.30 -2.43 -18.07
N MET A 8 -6.29 -1.09 -18.00
CA MET A 8 -7.47 -0.26 -18.24
C MET A 8 -7.06 1.21 -18.11
N ALA A 9 -7.56 2.02 -19.04
CA ALA A 9 -7.39 3.46 -19.10
C ALA A 9 -8.05 4.15 -17.89
N VAL A 10 -7.34 5.09 -17.26
CA VAL A 10 -8.02 6.14 -16.48
C VAL A 10 -8.41 7.22 -17.48
N ALA A 11 -9.66 7.16 -17.90
CA ALA A 11 -10.30 8.27 -18.59
C ALA A 11 -10.38 9.45 -17.62
N ILE A 12 -9.62 10.51 -17.89
CA ILE A 12 -9.95 11.85 -17.37
C ILE A 12 -11.11 12.32 -18.23
N ALA A 13 -12.33 11.92 -17.89
CA ALA A 13 -13.56 12.35 -18.54
C ALA A 13 -14.32 13.30 -17.61
N GLY A 14 -14.55 14.53 -18.09
CA GLY A 14 -15.67 15.35 -17.63
C GLY A 14 -15.29 16.65 -16.91
N VAL A 15 -14.76 17.63 -17.63
CA VAL A 15 -15.28 19.00 -17.46
C VAL A 15 -16.68 18.97 -18.06
N ALA A 16 -17.69 18.90 -17.21
CA ALA A 16 -19.08 19.12 -17.58
C ALA A 16 -19.65 20.20 -16.66
N SER A 17 -19.75 21.40 -17.19
CA SER A 17 -20.53 22.50 -16.64
C SER A 17 -22.02 22.13 -16.67
N ALA A 18 -22.59 21.74 -15.53
CA ALA A 18 -24.00 21.85 -15.22
C ALA A 18 -24.19 21.79 -13.69
N ALA A 19 -24.92 22.77 -13.15
CA ALA A 19 -25.23 22.91 -11.74
C ALA A 19 -25.79 21.60 -11.14
N GLY A 20 -25.20 21.14 -10.00
CA GLY A 20 -25.72 20.02 -9.21
C GLY A 20 -24.95 18.69 -9.26
N SER A 21 -23.68 18.64 -9.69
CA SER A 21 -22.95 17.36 -9.86
C SER A 21 -22.13 16.97 -8.62
N SER A 22 -22.56 15.95 -7.88
CA SER A 22 -21.68 15.21 -6.94
C SER A 22 -20.96 14.13 -7.74
N SER A 23 -19.65 14.27 -7.96
CA SER A 23 -18.85 13.19 -8.55
C SER A 23 -18.18 12.39 -7.44
N ILE A 24 -18.42 11.08 -7.44
CA ILE A 24 -17.72 10.12 -6.57
C ILE A 24 -16.70 9.40 -7.45
N ALA A 25 -15.42 9.60 -7.16
CA ALA A 25 -14.33 8.86 -7.80
C ALA A 25 -13.72 7.91 -6.78
N ALA A 26 -13.75 6.61 -7.06
CA ALA A 26 -13.10 5.58 -6.26
C ALA A 26 -12.18 4.74 -7.14
N THR A 27 -10.95 4.54 -6.69
CA THR A 27 -9.92 3.76 -7.39
C THR A 27 -9.31 2.76 -6.43
N THR A 28 -9.35 1.49 -6.80
CA THR A 28 -8.65 0.41 -6.08
C THR A 28 -7.70 -0.29 -7.05
N THR A 29 -6.42 -0.35 -6.68
CA THR A 29 -5.38 -1.05 -7.46
C THR A 29 -4.76 -2.12 -6.59
N THR A 30 -4.73 -3.36 -7.08
CA THR A 30 -4.11 -4.50 -6.38
C THR A 30 -3.10 -5.19 -7.30
N THR A 31 -1.90 -5.41 -6.79
CA THR A 31 -0.83 -6.17 -7.46
C THR A 31 -0.35 -7.26 -6.53
N THR A 32 -0.32 -8.50 -7.02
CA THR A 32 0.27 -9.64 -6.31
C THR A 32 1.30 -10.31 -7.20
N SER A 33 2.45 -10.67 -6.63
CA SER A 33 3.50 -11.40 -7.32
C SER A 33 4.03 -12.50 -6.40
N SER A 34 4.21 -13.69 -6.96
CA SER A 34 4.71 -14.86 -6.23
C SER A 34 5.83 -15.49 -7.04
N SER A 35 6.90 -15.88 -6.37
CA SER A 35 7.97 -16.69 -6.94
C SER A 35 8.29 -17.84 -6.00
N SER A 36 8.64 -18.98 -6.60
CA SER A 36 9.15 -20.14 -5.88
C SER A 36 10.29 -20.73 -6.67
N THR A 37 11.37 -21.09 -5.97
CA THR A 37 12.51 -21.79 -6.54
C THR A 37 12.79 -23.01 -5.67
N LEU A 38 12.92 -24.15 -6.33
CA LEU A 38 13.35 -25.39 -5.70
C LEU A 38 14.62 -25.84 -6.43
N SER A 39 15.72 -25.89 -5.71
CA SER A 39 17.03 -26.24 -6.26
C SER A 39 17.61 -27.41 -5.48
N THR A 40 17.89 -28.51 -6.18
CA THR A 40 18.76 -29.57 -5.67
C THR A 40 20.20 -29.14 -5.94
N ALA A 41 20.98 -28.85 -4.89
CA ALA A 41 22.37 -28.45 -5.07
C ALA A 41 23.25 -29.69 -5.30
N ALA A 42 24.21 -29.56 -6.22
CA ALA A 42 25.11 -30.63 -6.60
C ALA A 42 26.05 -31.00 -5.43
N SER A 43 26.07 -32.28 -5.03
CA SER A 43 27.07 -32.78 -4.10
C SER A 43 28.27 -33.33 -4.87
N ALA A 44 29.48 -32.89 -4.50
CA ALA A 44 30.73 -33.45 -5.01
C ALA A 44 31.15 -34.76 -4.29
N GLY A 45 30.22 -35.42 -3.59
CA GLY A 45 30.44 -36.66 -2.81
C GLY A 45 29.13 -37.38 -2.45
N THR A 46 29.09 -38.19 -1.39
CA THR A 46 27.91 -38.96 -0.92
C THR A 46 26.81 -38.10 -0.25
N GLY A 47 26.84 -36.78 -0.42
CA GLY A 47 25.90 -35.87 0.23
C GLY A 47 24.68 -35.55 -0.62
N SER A 48 23.63 -35.02 0.01
CA SER A 48 22.48 -34.43 -0.68
C SER A 48 22.27 -33.00 -0.19
N ALA A 49 21.73 -32.15 -1.05
CA ALA A 49 21.48 -30.75 -0.72
C ALA A 49 20.19 -30.28 -1.40
N LEU A 50 19.31 -29.66 -0.61
CA LEU A 50 18.04 -29.12 -1.05
C LEU A 50 17.94 -27.65 -0.59
N SER A 51 17.61 -26.75 -1.51
CA SER A 51 17.16 -25.40 -1.19
C SER A 51 15.76 -25.18 -1.73
N ALA A 52 14.88 -24.65 -0.90
CA ALA A 52 13.53 -24.26 -1.29
C ALA A 52 13.27 -22.82 -0.85
N ASN A 53 12.87 -21.97 -1.78
CA ASN A 53 12.64 -20.57 -1.53
C ASN A 53 11.28 -20.17 -2.09
N THR A 54 10.53 -19.39 -1.33
CA THR A 54 9.26 -18.80 -1.77
C THR A 54 9.25 -17.34 -1.35
N ALA A 55 8.80 -16.48 -2.25
CA ALA A 55 8.56 -15.08 -1.98
C ALA A 55 7.19 -14.70 -2.54
N ASN A 56 6.37 -14.04 -1.73
CA ASN A 56 5.09 -13.52 -2.16
C ASN A 56 4.92 -12.09 -1.69
N SER A 57 4.67 -11.19 -2.65
CA SER A 57 4.48 -9.76 -2.46
C SER A 57 3.07 -9.36 -2.85
N GLY A 58 2.43 -8.52 -2.04
CA GLY A 58 1.14 -7.92 -2.33
C GLY A 58 1.18 -6.42 -2.07
N ALA A 59 0.57 -5.65 -2.97
CA ALA A 59 0.38 -4.21 -2.84
C ALA A 59 -1.07 -3.87 -3.17
N THR A 60 -1.74 -3.13 -2.30
CA THR A 60 -3.10 -2.64 -2.49
C THR A 60 -3.14 -1.14 -2.22
N ALA A 61 -3.76 -0.38 -3.10
CA ALA A 61 -3.97 1.05 -2.94
C ALA A 61 -5.45 1.34 -3.18
N ASN A 62 -6.08 2.06 -2.26
CA ASN A 62 -7.46 2.50 -2.36
C ASN A 62 -7.53 4.00 -2.19
N ALA A 63 -8.24 4.69 -3.06
CA ALA A 63 -8.43 6.14 -3.03
C ALA A 63 -9.89 6.43 -3.33
N SER A 64 -10.52 7.29 -2.55
CA SER A 64 -11.86 7.80 -2.77
C SER A 64 -11.86 9.32 -2.60
N ALA A 65 -12.51 10.00 -3.53
CA ALA A 65 -12.71 11.43 -3.55
C ALA A 65 -14.17 11.72 -3.90
N THR A 66 -14.81 12.59 -3.12
CA THR A 66 -16.15 13.10 -3.41
C THR A 66 -16.19 14.58 -3.13
N GLY A 67 -16.73 15.36 -4.04
CA GLY A 67 -16.89 16.80 -3.89
C GLY A 67 -18.14 17.30 -4.56
N GLY A 68 -18.71 18.39 -4.04
CA GLY A 68 -19.88 19.04 -4.61
C GLY A 68 -20.19 20.35 -3.94
N ALA A 69 -20.76 21.28 -4.70
CA ALA A 69 -21.25 22.55 -4.19
C ALA A 69 -22.50 23.00 -4.95
N MET A 70 -23.27 23.87 -4.31
CA MET A 70 -24.42 24.56 -4.90
C MET A 70 -24.53 25.97 -4.33
N ALA A 71 -25.04 26.89 -5.14
CA ALA A 71 -25.30 28.26 -4.71
C ALA A 71 -26.55 28.81 -5.40
N VAL A 72 -27.29 29.64 -4.65
CA VAL A 72 -28.41 30.47 -5.09
C VAL A 72 -28.24 31.86 -4.44
N PRO A 73 -28.88 32.93 -4.93
CA PRO A 73 -28.72 34.25 -4.32
C PRO A 73 -28.90 34.23 -2.80
N GLY A 74 -27.91 34.74 -2.06
CA GLY A 74 -27.85 34.76 -0.59
C GLY A 74 -27.51 33.44 0.09
N PHE A 75 -27.32 32.33 -0.63
CA PHE A 75 -26.99 31.02 -0.03
C PHE A 75 -25.99 30.22 -0.87
N ALA A 76 -24.95 29.70 -0.24
CA ALA A 76 -24.01 28.76 -0.87
C ALA A 76 -23.59 27.66 0.11
N VAL A 77 -23.47 26.42 -0.36
CA VAL A 77 -22.99 25.29 0.42
C VAL A 77 -22.14 24.38 -0.43
N GLY A 78 -21.08 23.84 0.16
CA GLY A 78 -20.23 22.87 -0.51
C GLY A 78 -19.45 22.03 0.46
N GLY A 79 -19.01 20.87 -0.03
CA GLY A 79 -18.19 19.96 0.74
C GLY A 79 -17.33 19.07 -0.15
N ALA A 80 -16.22 18.64 0.41
CA ALA A 80 -15.30 17.66 -0.14
C ALA A 80 -14.90 16.66 0.93
N GLN A 81 -14.79 15.40 0.54
CA GLN A 81 -14.26 14.32 1.33
C GLN A 81 -13.26 13.55 0.49
N VAL A 82 -12.13 13.18 1.11
CA VAL A 82 -11.24 12.16 0.59
C VAL A 82 -10.95 11.11 1.65
N SER A 83 -10.73 9.88 1.22
CA SER A 83 -10.28 8.79 2.07
C SER A 83 -9.46 7.81 1.24
N GLY A 84 -8.45 7.20 1.83
CA GLY A 84 -7.70 6.18 1.14
C GLY A 84 -6.68 5.46 2.02
N SER A 85 -6.11 4.41 1.45
CA SER A 85 -5.11 3.59 2.09
C SER A 85 -4.12 3.03 1.08
N ALA A 86 -2.90 2.77 1.53
CA ALA A 86 -1.90 2.00 0.84
C ALA A 86 -1.44 0.88 1.78
N ALA A 87 -1.54 -0.36 1.34
CA ALA A 87 -1.14 -1.51 2.12
C ALA A 87 -0.22 -2.43 1.31
N THR A 88 0.85 -2.88 1.94
CA THR A 88 1.83 -3.80 1.37
C THR A 88 2.04 -4.98 2.28
N VAL A 89 2.28 -6.15 1.69
CA VAL A 89 2.65 -7.38 2.39
C VAL A 89 3.77 -8.06 1.62
N GLY A 90 4.73 -8.63 2.36
CA GLY A 90 5.81 -9.44 1.82
C GLY A 90 6.01 -10.64 2.73
N SER A 91 5.82 -11.84 2.19
CA SER A 91 6.09 -13.10 2.87
C SER A 91 7.22 -13.83 2.17
N VAL A 92 8.16 -14.34 2.94
CA VAL A 92 9.31 -15.09 2.45
C VAL A 92 9.46 -16.37 3.24
N SER A 93 9.84 -17.45 2.57
CA SER A 93 10.33 -18.67 3.20
C SER A 93 11.58 -19.13 2.49
N SER A 94 12.61 -19.44 3.24
CA SER A 94 13.88 -19.96 2.77
C SER A 94 14.22 -21.19 3.59
N LEU A 95 14.53 -22.29 2.91
CA LEU A 95 14.93 -23.56 3.51
C LEU A 95 16.22 -24.00 2.83
N ALA A 96 17.21 -24.41 3.63
CA ALA A 96 18.41 -25.11 3.17
C ALA A 96 18.61 -26.35 4.02
N VAL A 97 18.74 -27.51 3.37
CA VAL A 97 18.99 -28.79 4.04
C VAL A 97 20.12 -29.51 3.34
N THR A 98 21.06 -30.02 4.12
CA THR A 98 22.18 -30.83 3.63
C THR A 98 22.31 -32.12 4.44
N SER A 99 22.77 -33.17 3.76
CA SER A 99 23.28 -34.40 4.38
C SER A 99 24.65 -34.74 3.79
N GLY A 100 25.49 -35.43 4.56
CA GLY A 100 26.85 -35.76 4.15
C GLY A 100 27.65 -34.51 3.77
N ASN A 101 28.28 -34.51 2.59
CA ASN A 101 29.14 -33.42 2.13
C ASN A 101 28.39 -32.40 1.24
N GLY A 102 27.05 -32.35 1.30
CA GLY A 102 26.25 -31.40 0.54
C GLY A 102 26.39 -29.96 1.04
N ALA A 103 26.16 -28.98 0.15
CA ALA A 103 26.03 -27.56 0.49
C ALA A 103 24.79 -26.99 -0.20
N ALA A 104 23.92 -26.33 0.55
CA ALA A 104 22.72 -25.66 0.07
C ALA A 104 22.70 -24.22 0.56
N ALA A 105 22.36 -23.29 -0.32
CA ALA A 105 22.07 -21.92 0.04
C ALA A 105 20.86 -21.43 -0.74
N GLY A 106 20.06 -20.59 -0.10
CA GLY A 106 18.85 -20.04 -0.66
C GLY A 106 18.55 -18.67 -0.10
N GLY A 107 17.81 -17.90 -0.87
CA GLY A 107 17.27 -16.62 -0.45
C GLY A 107 15.93 -16.35 -1.11
N ALA A 108 15.07 -15.65 -0.38
CA ALA A 108 13.80 -15.14 -0.86
C ALA A 108 13.70 -13.66 -0.48
N GLN A 109 13.23 -12.85 -1.42
CA GLN A 109 12.94 -11.44 -1.20
C GLN A 109 11.53 -11.13 -1.72
N ALA A 110 10.69 -10.62 -0.84
CA ALA A 110 9.36 -10.12 -1.16
C ALA A 110 9.33 -8.61 -0.92
N GLY A 111 9.40 -7.85 -2.02
CA GLY A 111 9.25 -6.40 -2.05
C GLY A 111 7.87 -5.98 -2.57
N ALA A 112 7.24 -5.00 -1.94
CA ALA A 112 5.98 -4.40 -2.39
C ALA A 112 5.95 -2.91 -2.05
N THR A 113 5.42 -2.11 -2.97
CA THR A 113 5.19 -0.66 -2.77
C THR A 113 3.76 -0.34 -3.22
N ALA A 114 3.01 0.35 -2.37
CA ALA A 114 1.69 0.87 -2.68
C ALA A 114 1.67 2.38 -2.42
N ASN A 115 1.00 3.11 -3.30
CA ASN A 115 0.75 4.54 -3.14
C ASN A 115 -0.72 4.82 -3.47
N SER A 116 -1.37 5.58 -2.59
CA SER A 116 -2.74 6.06 -2.77
C SER A 116 -2.75 7.56 -2.57
N GLY A 117 -3.50 8.26 -3.42
CA GLY A 117 -3.74 9.69 -3.29
C GLY A 117 -5.11 10.06 -3.83
N ALA A 118 -5.76 11.01 -3.17
CA ALA A 118 -7.05 11.53 -3.56
C ALA A 118 -7.12 13.04 -3.29
N LEU A 119 -7.86 13.72 -4.15
CA LEU A 119 -8.14 15.15 -4.07
C LEU A 119 -9.61 15.36 -4.43
N ALA A 120 -10.33 16.08 -3.58
CA ALA A 120 -11.67 16.56 -3.86
C ALA A 120 -11.73 18.06 -3.59
N THR A 121 -12.39 18.79 -4.48
CA THR A 121 -12.60 20.23 -4.35
C THR A 121 -14.07 20.55 -4.49
N PHE A 122 -14.49 21.69 -3.95
CA PHE A 122 -15.82 22.22 -4.13
C PHE A 122 -15.74 23.74 -4.26
N GLY A 123 -16.68 24.30 -5.00
CA GLY A 123 -16.77 25.74 -5.19
C GLY A 123 -18.10 26.13 -5.81
N ALA A 124 -18.78 27.10 -5.22
CA ALA A 124 -20.00 27.68 -5.78
C ALA A 124 -20.14 29.12 -5.31
N ALA A 125 -20.67 29.98 -6.18
CA ALA A 125 -20.90 31.38 -5.88
C ALA A 125 -22.20 31.86 -6.52
N ALA A 126 -22.92 32.71 -5.80
CA ALA A 126 -24.09 33.44 -6.24
C ALA A 126 -24.07 34.85 -5.62
N PRO A 127 -24.90 35.79 -6.08
CA PRO A 127 -24.96 37.12 -5.47
C PRO A 127 -25.19 37.04 -3.96
N GLY A 128 -24.28 37.59 -3.17
CA GLY A 128 -24.37 37.63 -1.71
C GLY A 128 -23.98 36.34 -0.96
N ALA A 129 -23.47 35.29 -1.63
CA ALA A 129 -22.92 34.10 -0.96
C ALA A 129 -21.95 33.31 -1.85
N SER A 130 -20.85 32.84 -1.28
CA SER A 130 -19.85 31.99 -1.93
C SER A 130 -19.23 31.01 -0.96
N VAL A 131 -18.87 29.84 -1.48
CA VAL A 131 -18.14 28.78 -0.77
C VAL A 131 -17.05 28.22 -1.67
N SER A 132 -15.92 27.86 -1.07
CA SER A 132 -14.83 27.19 -1.75
C SER A 132 -14.02 26.36 -0.77
N GLY A 133 -13.42 25.27 -1.24
CA GLY A 133 -12.56 24.46 -0.41
C GLY A 133 -12.19 23.16 -1.06
N GLY A 134 -11.55 22.30 -0.26
CA GLY A 134 -11.15 20.98 -0.71
C GLY A 134 -10.54 20.15 0.41
N ALA A 135 -10.43 18.86 0.12
CA ALA A 135 -9.78 17.88 0.95
C ALA A 135 -8.79 17.08 0.09
N ALA A 136 -7.62 16.80 0.63
CA ALA A 136 -6.55 16.07 -0.03
C ALA A 136 -5.88 15.12 0.95
N GLY A 137 -5.35 14.02 0.44
CA GLY A 137 -4.52 13.14 1.24
C GLY A 137 -3.78 12.12 0.40
N GLY A 138 -2.78 11.53 1.02
CA GLY A 138 -1.98 10.48 0.42
C GLY A 138 -1.45 9.51 1.46
N ALA A 139 -1.25 8.26 1.04
CA ALA A 139 -0.64 7.20 1.81
C ALA A 139 0.34 6.43 0.94
N THR A 140 1.55 6.22 1.46
CA THR A 140 2.57 5.35 0.86
C THR A 140 2.89 4.23 1.84
N SER A 141 2.97 3.00 1.34
CA SER A 141 3.37 1.83 2.11
C SER A 141 4.43 1.07 1.34
N THR A 142 5.51 0.68 2.02
CA THR A 142 6.56 -0.15 1.46
C THR A 142 6.89 -1.31 2.39
N THR A 143 7.09 -2.48 1.79
CA THR A 143 7.56 -3.67 2.47
C THR A 143 8.72 -4.25 1.68
N ASN A 144 9.80 -4.56 2.38
CA ASN A 144 10.95 -5.30 1.86
C ASN A 144 11.33 -6.36 2.88
N ASN A 145 10.84 -7.58 2.63
CA ASN A 145 11.09 -8.72 3.49
C ASN A 145 12.09 -9.66 2.83
N ILE A 146 13.17 -9.97 3.53
CA ILE A 146 14.28 -10.81 3.04
C ILE A 146 14.52 -11.92 4.04
N ALA A 147 14.66 -13.14 3.52
CA ALA A 147 15.08 -14.31 4.27
C ALA A 147 16.11 -15.10 3.46
N GLY A 148 17.11 -15.64 4.14
CA GLY A 148 18.14 -16.48 3.55
C GLY A 148 18.52 -17.61 4.47
N THR A 149 18.91 -18.73 3.88
CA THR A 149 19.36 -19.94 4.59
C THR A 149 20.59 -20.49 3.91
N ALA A 150 21.51 -21.01 4.71
CA ALA A 150 22.66 -21.75 4.23
C ALA A 150 22.85 -22.99 5.11
N ALA A 151 23.16 -24.12 4.49
CA ALA A 151 23.52 -25.37 5.15
C ALA A 151 24.75 -25.95 4.42
N GLY A 152 25.74 -26.39 5.19
CA GLY A 152 27.04 -26.82 4.71
C GLY A 152 27.29 -28.32 4.92
N PRO A 153 28.53 -28.78 4.59
CA PRO A 153 28.95 -30.15 4.80
C PRO A 153 28.90 -30.56 6.28
N GLY A 154 28.63 -31.84 6.55
CA GLY A 154 28.46 -32.38 7.90
C GLY A 154 27.01 -32.51 8.36
N GLY A 155 26.06 -32.11 7.51
CA GLY A 155 24.64 -32.11 7.82
C GLY A 155 24.20 -30.78 8.45
N GLY A 156 23.19 -30.17 7.84
CA GLY A 156 22.68 -28.87 8.25
C GLY A 156 21.22 -28.70 7.86
N PHE A 157 20.47 -28.03 8.71
CA PHE A 157 19.09 -27.61 8.44
C PHE A 157 18.99 -26.14 8.79
N ALA A 158 18.47 -25.31 7.90
CA ALA A 158 18.15 -23.92 8.17
C ALA A 158 16.80 -23.58 7.53
N LEU A 159 15.91 -22.98 8.32
CA LEU A 159 14.60 -22.50 7.90
C LEU A 159 14.43 -21.07 8.42
N VAL A 160 14.09 -20.18 7.50
CA VAL A 160 13.61 -18.84 7.83
C VAL A 160 12.29 -18.61 7.12
N THR A 161 11.25 -18.29 7.88
CA THR A 161 9.99 -17.80 7.34
C THR A 161 9.67 -16.48 8.03
N ASN A 162 9.21 -15.49 7.28
CA ASN A 162 8.76 -14.22 7.84
C ASN A 162 7.68 -13.62 6.96
N THR A 163 6.69 -12.96 7.57
CA THR A 163 5.70 -12.14 6.85
C THR A 163 5.68 -10.76 7.46
N SER A 164 5.87 -9.74 6.64
CA SER A 164 5.82 -8.34 7.05
C SER A 164 4.85 -7.57 6.21
N GLY A 165 4.33 -6.48 6.77
CA GLY A 165 3.44 -5.61 6.04
C GLY A 165 3.32 -4.24 6.66
N THR A 166 2.76 -3.32 5.90
CA THR A 166 2.45 -1.96 6.34
C THR A 166 1.13 -1.56 5.76
N VAL A 167 0.39 -0.76 6.53
CA VAL A 167 -0.85 -0.12 6.10
C VAL A 167 -0.74 1.34 6.49
N SER A 168 -0.80 2.22 5.51
CA SER A 168 -0.91 3.67 5.69
C SER A 168 -2.28 4.13 5.21
N GLY A 169 -2.88 5.10 5.91
CA GLY A 169 -4.21 5.58 5.61
C GLY A 169 -4.36 7.08 5.85
N TYR A 170 -5.24 7.71 5.09
CA TYR A 170 -5.58 9.11 5.20
C TYR A 170 -7.09 9.31 5.06
N GLY A 171 -7.60 10.36 5.70
CA GLY A 171 -8.96 10.85 5.54
C GLY A 171 -9.02 12.35 5.81
N ALA A 172 -9.71 13.09 4.97
CA ALA A 172 -9.93 14.52 5.18
C ALA A 172 -11.32 14.94 4.68
N THR A 173 -11.94 15.86 5.42
CA THR A 173 -13.21 16.49 5.04
C THR A 173 -13.09 17.99 5.12
N ALA A 174 -13.69 18.69 4.17
CA ALA A 174 -13.89 20.13 4.20
C ALA A 174 -15.35 20.43 3.86
N GLY A 175 -15.95 21.38 4.56
CA GLY A 175 -17.31 21.84 4.32
C GLY A 175 -17.43 23.33 4.61
N ALA A 176 -18.23 24.02 3.81
CA ALA A 176 -18.49 25.44 3.98
C ALA A 176 -19.95 25.75 3.68
N ILE A 177 -20.53 26.68 4.45
CA ILE A 177 -21.88 27.22 4.29
C ILE A 177 -21.78 28.74 4.39
N SER A 178 -22.37 29.43 3.43
CA SER A 178 -22.56 30.89 3.45
C SER A 178 -24.06 31.19 3.35
N THR A 179 -24.57 32.01 4.26
CA THR A 179 -25.99 32.39 4.37
C THR A 179 -26.11 33.87 4.74
N PRO A 180 -27.30 34.49 4.61
CA PRO A 180 -27.50 35.88 5.01
C PRO A 180 -27.36 36.08 6.54
N LEU A 181 -27.46 34.98 7.31
CA LEU A 181 -27.35 34.98 8.78
C LEU A 181 -25.92 34.69 9.26
N GLY A 182 -24.98 34.42 8.36
CA GLY A 182 -23.58 34.16 8.67
C GLY A 182 -22.96 33.02 7.87
N THR A 183 -21.67 32.80 8.12
CA THR A 183 -20.85 31.79 7.46
C THR A 183 -20.40 30.71 8.46
N ALA A 184 -20.23 29.48 7.99
CA ALA A 184 -19.72 28.37 8.77
C ALA A 184 -18.77 27.52 7.93
N THR A 185 -17.68 27.05 8.54
CA THR A 185 -16.72 26.13 7.92
C THR A 185 -16.48 24.96 8.87
N ASN A 186 -16.22 23.78 8.30
CA ASN A 186 -15.87 22.57 9.04
C ASN A 186 -14.75 21.83 8.30
N THR A 187 -13.64 21.58 8.98
CA THR A 187 -12.51 20.83 8.43
C THR A 187 -12.09 19.74 9.39
N THR A 188 -11.87 18.53 8.88
CA THR A 188 -11.21 17.45 9.61
C THR A 188 -10.12 16.85 8.75
N SER A 189 -9.04 16.39 9.37
CA SER A 189 -7.96 15.68 8.71
C SER A 189 -7.37 14.65 9.68
N GLY A 190 -7.06 13.47 9.16
CA GLY A 190 -6.45 12.38 9.91
C GLY A 190 -5.57 11.54 9.00
N ALA A 191 -4.39 11.20 9.47
CA ALA A 191 -3.44 10.36 8.77
C ALA A 191 -2.74 9.43 9.76
N GLY A 192 -2.42 8.22 9.33
CA GLY A 192 -1.76 7.23 10.17
C GLY A 192 -1.08 6.14 9.37
N SER A 193 -0.12 5.46 10.01
CA SER A 193 0.59 4.32 9.46
C SER A 193 0.83 3.29 10.55
N LEU A 194 0.63 2.02 10.21
CA LEU A 194 0.91 0.88 11.07
C LEU A 194 1.70 -0.15 10.27
N GLY A 195 2.86 -0.55 10.77
CA GLY A 195 3.70 -1.58 10.17
C GLY A 195 4.09 -2.65 11.19
N GLY A 196 4.36 -3.86 10.72
CA GLY A 196 4.79 -4.95 11.59
C GLY A 196 5.15 -6.23 10.84
N SER A 197 5.70 -7.17 11.60
CA SER A 197 6.12 -8.50 11.15
C SER A 197 5.46 -9.57 12.01
N THR A 198 5.06 -10.68 11.40
CA THR A 198 4.42 -11.84 12.05
C THR A 198 4.93 -13.14 11.45
N GLY A 199 4.79 -14.24 12.19
CA GLY A 199 5.17 -15.56 11.71
C GLY A 199 6.68 -15.70 11.45
N LEU A 200 7.51 -14.93 12.17
CA LEU A 200 8.95 -15.08 12.13
C LEU A 200 9.34 -16.42 12.76
N THR A 201 9.72 -17.37 11.92
CA THR A 201 10.36 -18.62 12.33
C THR A 201 11.78 -18.56 11.84
N ASN A 202 12.74 -18.71 12.75
CA ASN A 202 14.16 -18.70 12.41
C ASN A 202 14.87 -19.82 13.16
N VAL A 203 15.18 -20.90 12.47
CA VAL A 203 15.69 -22.13 13.07
C VAL A 203 16.83 -22.68 12.23
N HIS A 204 17.93 -23.06 12.88
CA HIS A 204 19.00 -23.82 12.24
C HIS A 204 19.58 -24.86 13.19
N PHE A 205 20.10 -25.94 12.60
CA PHE A 205 20.77 -27.04 13.28
C PHE A 205 21.97 -27.53 12.47
N GLY A 206 22.99 -28.02 13.16
CA GLY A 206 24.21 -28.52 12.53
C GLY A 206 25.05 -27.40 11.90
N ASN A 207 25.74 -27.72 10.81
CA ASN A 207 26.52 -26.73 10.06
C ASN A 207 25.59 -25.89 9.16
N ALA A 208 24.77 -25.03 9.76
CA ALA A 208 23.79 -24.23 9.06
C ALA A 208 23.62 -22.85 9.68
N GLY A 209 23.07 -21.92 8.90
CA GLY A 209 22.87 -20.54 9.29
C GLY A 209 21.69 -19.91 8.55
N THR A 210 21.19 -18.84 9.15
CA THR A 210 19.95 -18.19 8.77
C THR A 210 20.15 -16.68 8.79
N PHE A 211 19.55 -15.98 7.83
CA PHE A 211 19.55 -14.53 7.76
C PHE A 211 18.14 -14.01 7.51
N THR A 212 17.79 -12.91 8.15
CA THR A 212 16.59 -12.14 7.85
C THR A 212 16.79 -10.69 8.27
N ASN A 213 16.14 -9.74 7.59
CA ASN A 213 16.10 -8.35 8.08
C ASN A 213 15.00 -8.12 9.15
N GLY A 214 14.27 -9.17 9.57
CA GLY A 214 13.18 -9.08 10.55
C GLY A 214 11.90 -8.41 10.02
N GLY A 215 11.87 -8.07 8.73
CA GLY A 215 10.80 -7.31 8.09
C GLY A 215 11.08 -5.83 7.98
N GLY A 216 11.52 -5.39 6.80
CA GLY A 216 11.62 -3.97 6.47
C GLY A 216 10.26 -3.42 6.09
N THR A 217 9.69 -2.56 6.92
CA THR A 217 8.38 -1.93 6.72
C THR A 217 8.50 -0.43 6.90
N SER A 218 7.97 0.36 5.96
CA SER A 218 7.83 1.80 6.18
C SER A 218 6.53 2.30 5.56
N GLY A 219 5.93 3.31 6.18
CA GLY A 219 4.73 3.92 5.64
C GLY A 219 4.60 5.35 6.09
N SER A 220 4.04 6.17 5.23
CA SER A 220 3.77 7.58 5.48
C SER A 220 2.36 7.91 5.01
N ALA A 221 1.71 8.81 5.73
CA ALA A 221 0.41 9.33 5.33
C ALA A 221 0.32 10.82 5.65
N TRP A 222 -0.45 11.54 4.86
CA TRP A 222 -0.76 12.94 5.07
C TRP A 222 -2.21 13.22 4.68
N ALA A 223 -2.83 14.17 5.35
CA ALA A 223 -4.20 14.58 5.12
C ALA A 223 -4.32 16.09 5.36
N GLY A 224 -5.03 16.79 4.48
CA GLY A 224 -5.25 18.23 4.58
C GLY A 224 -6.64 18.61 4.09
N SER A 225 -7.24 19.60 4.74
CA SER A 225 -8.55 20.13 4.37
C SER A 225 -8.59 21.64 4.59
N GLY A 226 -9.32 22.33 3.72
CA GLY A 226 -9.51 23.78 3.78
C GLY A 226 -10.89 24.16 3.27
N ALA A 227 -11.52 25.12 3.92
CA ALA A 227 -12.85 25.60 3.60
C ALA A 227 -12.95 27.11 3.85
N THR A 228 -13.61 27.81 2.93
CA THR A 228 -13.85 29.25 2.96
C THR A 228 -15.31 29.51 2.61
N ALA A 229 -15.96 30.41 3.33
CA ALA A 229 -17.32 30.89 3.08
C ALA A 229 -17.34 32.41 3.20
N ASN A 230 -17.97 33.09 2.23
CA ASN A 230 -18.20 34.55 2.23
C ASN A 230 -19.62 34.90 1.81
#